data_AF-A0A2N1I8F6-F1
#
_entry.id   AF-A0A2N1I8F6-F1
#
_cell.length_a   1.000
_cell.length_b   1.000
_cell.length_c   1.000
_cell.angle_alpha   90.00
_cell.angle_beta   90.00
_cell.angle_gamma   90.00
#
_symmetry.space_group_name_H-M   'P 1'
#
loop_
_entity.id
_entity.type
_entity.pdbx_description
1 polymer ?
#
loop_
_entity_poly.entity_id
_entity_poly.type
_entity_poly.pdbx_seq_one_letter_code
_entity_poly.pdbx_strand_id
1 'polypeptide(L)'
;MTRELPVINIKAQSNHHAFFLMLVALIITLSTILFSQGYWRQFHLVIIFIYLSALVIFITGLAKYLEPLYSLCLSPKGIKYQHRYGHWKLDWPQIQRISLMNETFGLTRIQLPYIGIRLIDLSSLADQISPRLANRLIHEQKPLLAFAIKMNLLTLEQSTLNFEPFVLPSGEILKGPLAAFLHHCTVLHKALGYHLFLPETAIDRELNEFCSLLTQCMRYSTEYK
;
A
#
# COMPACT_ATOMS: atom_id res chain seq x y z
N MET A 1 -25.47 21.98 14.04
CA MET A 1 -24.45 22.27 13.00
C MET A 1 -23.38 21.19 13.07
N THR A 2 -23.44 20.19 12.21
CA THR A 2 -22.40 19.17 12.06
C THR A 2 -21.18 19.84 11.43
N ARG A 3 -20.19 20.22 12.25
CA ARG A 3 -18.89 20.70 11.74
C ARG A 3 -18.31 19.58 10.87
N GLU A 4 -18.19 19.82 9.57
CA GLU A 4 -17.45 18.91 8.70
C GLU A 4 -16.01 18.86 9.20
N LEU A 5 -15.57 17.68 9.56
CA LEU A 5 -14.23 17.48 10.08
C LEU A 5 -13.24 17.68 8.92
N PRO A 6 -12.14 18.43 9.11
CA PRO A 6 -11.17 18.65 8.05
C PRO A 6 -10.57 17.31 7.60
N VAL A 7 -10.77 16.92 6.34
CA VAL A 7 -10.19 15.70 5.77
C VAL A 7 -9.05 16.08 4.85
N ILE A 8 -7.85 15.55 5.13
CA ILE A 8 -6.67 15.69 4.26
C ILE A 8 -6.60 14.43 3.40
N ASN A 9 -6.81 14.59 2.09
CA ASN A 9 -6.69 13.51 1.12
C ASN A 9 -5.29 13.55 0.50
N ILE A 10 -4.58 12.44 0.58
CA ILE A 10 -3.22 12.27 0.07
C ILE A 10 -3.29 11.40 -1.19
N LYS A 11 -2.74 11.94 -2.27
CA LYS A 11 -2.72 11.29 -3.59
C LYS A 11 -1.58 10.27 -3.64
N ALA A 12 -1.84 9.11 -4.23
CA ALA A 12 -0.77 8.14 -4.50
C ALA A 12 0.21 8.70 -5.55
N GLN A 13 1.52 8.53 -5.35
CA GLN A 13 2.53 8.95 -6.32
C GLN A 13 2.47 8.14 -7.64
N SER A 14 1.95 6.90 -7.59
CA SER A 14 1.88 5.95 -8.72
C SER A 14 1.09 6.47 -9.96
N ASN A 15 0.11 7.36 -9.77
CA ASN A 15 -0.91 7.62 -10.79
C ASN A 15 -0.57 8.72 -11.82
N HIS A 16 0.62 9.34 -11.76
CA HIS A 16 0.90 10.53 -12.57
C HIS A 16 1.00 10.25 -14.09
N HIS A 17 1.39 9.04 -14.49
CA HIS A 17 1.69 8.73 -15.90
C HIS A 17 0.59 7.95 -16.65
N ALA A 18 -0.56 7.67 -16.02
CA ALA A 18 -1.61 6.86 -16.62
C ALA A 18 -2.19 7.49 -17.90
N PHE A 19 -2.51 8.79 -17.82
CA PHE A 19 -3.07 9.55 -18.94
C PHE A 19 -2.08 9.67 -20.11
N PHE A 20 -0.80 9.88 -19.80
CA PHE A 20 0.26 9.94 -20.81
C PHE A 20 0.37 8.62 -21.59
N LEU A 21 0.33 7.47 -20.91
CA LEU A 21 0.38 6.16 -21.57
C LEU A 21 -0.83 5.92 -22.49
N MET A 22 -2.03 6.29 -22.05
CA MET A 22 -3.25 6.17 -22.88
C MET A 22 -3.18 7.06 -24.13
N LEU A 23 -2.68 8.30 -23.99
CA LEU A 23 -2.55 9.23 -25.09
C LEU A 23 -1.49 8.77 -26.10
N VAL A 24 -0.36 8.26 -25.63
CA VAL A 24 0.69 7.68 -26.50
C VAL A 24 0.15 6.46 -27.25
N ALA A 25 -0.58 5.55 -26.59
CA ALA A 25 -1.19 4.40 -27.25
C ALA A 25 -2.19 4.81 -28.34
N LEU A 26 -2.99 5.86 -28.10
CA LEU A 26 -3.91 6.42 -29.08
C LEU A 26 -3.16 6.96 -30.31
N ILE A 27 -2.09 7.73 -30.10
CA ILE A 27 -1.27 8.29 -31.18
C ILE A 27 -0.63 7.17 -32.02
N ILE A 28 -0.04 6.17 -31.37
CA ILE A 28 0.56 5.01 -32.05
C ILE A 28 -0.49 4.28 -32.89
N THR A 29 -1.67 4.05 -32.33
CA THR A 29 -2.78 3.39 -33.03
C THR A 29 -3.23 4.19 -34.25
N LEU A 30 -3.42 5.51 -34.09
CA LEU A 30 -3.87 6.40 -35.18
C LEU A 30 -2.83 6.52 -36.29
N SER A 31 -1.54 6.64 -35.92
CA SER A 31 -0.43 6.61 -36.87
C SER A 31 -0.39 5.28 -37.64
N THR A 32 -0.52 4.15 -36.93
CA THR A 32 -0.53 2.81 -37.54
C THR A 32 -1.70 2.63 -38.50
N ILE A 33 -2.89 3.18 -38.20
CA ILE A 33 -4.07 3.17 -39.10
C ILE A 33 -3.76 3.92 -40.40
N LEU A 34 -3.13 5.09 -40.33
CA LEU A 34 -2.77 5.87 -41.52
C LEU A 34 -1.75 5.13 -42.40
N PHE A 35 -0.69 4.57 -41.80
CA PHE A 35 0.32 3.78 -42.53
C PHE A 35 -0.25 2.47 -43.10
N SER A 36 -1.21 1.86 -42.40
CA SER A 36 -1.89 0.65 -42.84
C SER A 36 -2.60 0.83 -44.18
N GLN A 37 -3.17 2.01 -44.48
CA GLN A 37 -3.89 2.22 -45.75
C GLN A 37 -3.00 2.07 -46.98
N GLY A 38 -1.72 2.45 -46.91
CA GLY A 38 -0.78 2.37 -48.03
C GLY A 38 0.03 1.07 -48.09
N TYR A 39 0.36 0.48 -46.93
CA TYR A 39 1.40 -0.54 -46.81
C TYR A 39 0.91 -1.91 -46.29
N TRP A 40 -0.41 -2.09 -46.13
CA TRP A 40 -1.01 -3.30 -45.57
C TRP A 40 -0.49 -4.58 -46.23
N ARG A 41 -0.45 -4.61 -47.56
CA ARG A 41 -0.15 -5.81 -48.33
C ARG A 41 1.32 -6.26 -48.22
N GLN A 42 2.23 -5.35 -47.91
CA GLN A 42 3.67 -5.64 -47.82
C GLN A 42 4.13 -5.94 -46.38
N PHE A 43 3.52 -5.32 -45.38
CA PHE A 43 3.99 -5.38 -43.99
C PHE A 43 2.93 -5.85 -42.98
N HIS A 44 1.93 -6.64 -43.39
CA HIS A 44 0.80 -7.03 -42.54
C HIS A 44 1.21 -7.59 -41.15
N LEU A 45 2.23 -8.46 -41.08
CA LEU A 45 2.69 -9.04 -39.79
C LEU A 45 3.25 -7.97 -38.84
N VAL A 46 4.04 -7.03 -39.36
CA VAL A 46 4.64 -5.96 -38.57
C VAL A 46 3.54 -5.02 -38.05
N ILE A 47 2.57 -4.69 -38.90
CA ILE A 47 1.42 -3.85 -38.53
C ILE A 47 0.58 -4.51 -37.43
N ILE A 48 0.30 -5.82 -37.54
CA ILE A 48 -0.43 -6.58 -36.51
C ILE A 48 0.33 -6.55 -35.17
N PHE A 49 1.65 -6.74 -35.19
CA PHE A 49 2.46 -6.70 -33.97
C PHE A 49 2.43 -5.31 -33.30
N ILE A 50 2.48 -4.24 -34.10
CA ILE A 50 2.37 -2.87 -33.59
C ILE A 50 1.01 -2.64 -32.94
N TYR A 51 -0.10 -3.10 -33.55
CA TYR A 51 -1.43 -3.01 -32.92
C TYR A 51 -1.50 -3.76 -31.58
N LEU A 52 -0.93 -4.96 -31.52
CA LEU A 52 -0.92 -5.74 -30.29
C LEU A 52 -0.10 -5.05 -29.18
N SER A 53 1.04 -4.45 -29.55
CA SER A 53 1.84 -3.65 -28.61
C SER A 53 1.07 -2.41 -28.11
N ALA A 54 0.39 -1.69 -29.00
CA ALA A 54 -0.43 -0.53 -28.66
C ALA A 54 -1.59 -0.90 -27.73
N LEU A 55 -2.22 -2.06 -27.96
CA LEU A 55 -3.25 -2.60 -27.08
C LEU A 55 -2.72 -2.86 -25.67
N VAL A 56 -1.54 -3.46 -25.53
CA VAL A 56 -0.91 -3.69 -24.22
C VAL A 56 -0.59 -2.37 -23.51
N ILE A 57 -0.07 -1.37 -24.24
CA ILE A 57 0.21 -0.03 -23.67
C ILE A 57 -1.10 0.64 -23.22
N PHE A 58 -2.17 0.51 -23.98
CA PHE A 58 -3.48 1.04 -23.61
C PHE A 58 -4.05 0.35 -22.36
N ILE A 59 -4.01 -0.99 -22.31
CA ILE A 59 -4.50 -1.77 -21.16
C ILE A 59 -3.71 -1.41 -19.89
N THR A 60 -2.38 -1.25 -20.00
CA THR A 60 -1.55 -0.84 -18.85
C THR A 60 -1.85 0.59 -18.40
N GLY A 61 -2.10 1.51 -19.32
CA GLY A 61 -2.58 2.87 -19.02
C GLY A 61 -3.94 2.86 -18.31
N LEU A 62 -4.89 2.07 -18.82
CA LEU A 62 -6.22 1.91 -18.22
C LEU A 62 -6.13 1.29 -16.81
N ALA A 63 -5.30 0.27 -16.63
CA ALA A 63 -5.08 -0.36 -15.34
C ALA A 63 -4.53 0.63 -14.30
N LYS A 64 -3.61 1.52 -14.70
CA LYS A 64 -3.12 2.62 -13.85
C LYS A 64 -4.18 3.69 -13.60
N TYR A 65 -5.06 3.97 -14.57
CA TYR A 65 -6.14 4.94 -14.39
C TYR A 65 -7.20 4.46 -13.39
N LEU A 66 -7.46 3.14 -13.37
CA LEU A 66 -8.40 2.52 -12.44
C LEU A 66 -7.83 2.40 -11.00
N GLU A 67 -6.56 2.73 -10.77
CA GLU A 67 -6.03 2.79 -9.41
C GLU A 67 -6.68 3.94 -8.63
N PRO A 68 -7.05 3.73 -7.35
CA PRO A 68 -7.69 4.76 -6.56
C PRO A 68 -6.79 6.00 -6.50
N LEU A 69 -7.38 7.16 -6.82
CA LEU A 69 -6.68 8.45 -6.86
C LEU A 69 -6.07 8.82 -5.49
N TYR A 70 -6.69 8.39 -4.41
CA TYR A 70 -6.25 8.67 -3.04
C TYR A 70 -5.81 7.37 -2.36
N SER A 71 -4.60 7.37 -1.81
CA SER A 71 -4.08 6.25 -1.01
C SER A 71 -4.40 6.42 0.45
N LEU A 72 -4.48 7.66 0.94
CA LEU A 72 -4.61 7.96 2.37
C LEU A 72 -5.57 9.12 2.59
N CYS A 73 -6.44 8.98 3.57
CA CYS A 73 -7.33 10.04 4.05
C CYS A 73 -7.09 10.22 5.55
N LEU A 74 -6.64 11.39 5.95
CA LEU A 74 -6.46 11.76 7.36
C LEU A 74 -7.66 12.56 7.81
N SER A 75 -8.27 12.13 8.90
CA SER A 75 -9.36 12.83 9.56
C SER A 75 -9.01 13.05 11.04
N PRO A 76 -9.63 14.00 11.74
CA PRO A 76 -9.45 14.18 13.19
C PRO A 76 -9.80 12.93 14.01
N LYS A 77 -10.64 12.03 13.47
CA LYS A 77 -10.99 10.76 14.13
C LYS A 77 -9.93 9.67 13.94
N GLY A 78 -9.27 9.66 12.79
CA GLY A 78 -8.32 8.60 12.45
C GLY A 78 -7.74 8.71 11.05
N ILE A 79 -6.93 7.73 10.70
CA ILE A 79 -6.31 7.53 9.39
C ILE A 79 -7.04 6.42 8.66
N LYS A 80 -7.34 6.64 7.38
CA LYS A 80 -7.91 5.64 6.48
C LYS A 80 -6.96 5.42 5.33
N TYR A 81 -6.57 4.17 5.12
CA TYR A 81 -5.81 3.74 3.95
C TYR A 81 -6.75 3.12 2.93
N GLN A 82 -6.69 3.65 1.71
CA GLN A 82 -7.48 3.20 0.59
C GLN A 82 -6.55 2.53 -0.43
N HIS A 83 -6.84 1.28 -0.73
CA HIS A 83 -6.07 0.46 -1.67
C HIS A 83 -6.99 -0.12 -2.75
N ARG A 84 -6.43 -0.58 -3.88
CA ARG A 84 -7.22 -1.22 -4.94
C ARG A 84 -8.00 -2.45 -4.46
N TYR A 85 -7.45 -3.15 -3.47
CA TYR A 85 -8.02 -4.39 -2.93
C TYR A 85 -8.91 -4.18 -1.70
N GLY A 86 -9.11 -2.94 -1.25
CA GLY A 86 -9.96 -2.61 -0.11
C GLY A 86 -9.42 -1.45 0.70
N HIS A 87 -9.78 -1.40 1.98
CA HIS A 87 -9.33 -0.34 2.88
C HIS A 87 -9.09 -0.89 4.28
N TRP A 88 -8.30 -0.14 5.05
CA TRP A 88 -8.27 -0.24 6.49
C TRP A 88 -8.45 1.15 7.09
N LYS A 89 -9.03 1.22 8.28
CA LYS A 89 -9.16 2.44 9.05
C LYS A 89 -8.58 2.20 10.45
N LEU A 90 -7.93 3.21 11.00
CA LEU A 90 -7.43 3.20 12.36
C LEU A 90 -7.75 4.53 13.02
N ASP A 91 -8.24 4.45 14.25
CA ASP A 91 -8.49 5.62 15.07
C ASP A 91 -7.17 6.05 15.75
N TRP A 92 -6.90 7.35 15.82
CA TRP A 92 -5.68 7.89 16.43
C TRP A 92 -5.36 7.34 17.84
N PRO A 93 -6.31 7.16 18.78
CA PRO A 93 -5.98 6.64 20.10
C PRO A 93 -5.47 5.19 20.10
N GLN A 94 -5.69 4.42 19.04
CA GLN A 94 -5.17 3.05 18.91
C GLN A 94 -3.74 3.01 18.40
N ILE A 95 -3.21 4.13 17.91
CA ILE A 95 -1.84 4.24 17.43
C ILE A 95 -0.95 4.58 18.62
N GLN A 96 0.01 3.71 18.92
CA GLN A 96 1.00 3.93 19.97
C GLN A 96 2.15 4.80 19.48
N ARG A 97 2.67 4.51 18.30
CA ARG A 97 3.82 5.21 17.73
C ARG A 97 3.84 5.11 16.22
N ILE A 98 4.24 6.19 15.57
CA ILE A 98 4.54 6.26 14.15
C ILE A 98 6.01 6.64 14.02
N SER A 99 6.76 5.89 13.22
CA SER A 99 8.18 6.18 13.02
C SER A 99 8.66 5.67 11.67
N LEU A 100 9.68 6.34 11.17
CA LEU A 100 10.46 5.89 10.03
C LEU A 100 11.19 4.61 10.38
N MET A 101 11.26 3.69 9.42
CA MET A 101 11.96 2.44 9.58
C MET A 101 13.44 2.62 9.21
N ASN A 102 14.27 2.85 10.22
CA ASN A 102 15.71 3.02 10.07
C ASN A 102 16.41 1.91 10.86
N GLU A 103 16.94 0.92 10.16
CA GLU A 103 17.68 -0.18 10.78
C GLU A 103 19.19 0.02 10.60
N THR A 104 19.97 -0.35 11.62
CA THR A 104 21.43 -0.25 11.57
C THR A 104 22.00 -1.66 11.46
N PHE A 105 22.69 -1.94 10.35
CA PHE A 105 23.36 -3.23 10.13
C PHE A 105 24.87 -3.07 10.18
N GLY A 106 25.49 -3.50 11.26
CA GLY A 106 26.94 -3.32 11.46
C GLY A 106 27.31 -1.84 11.48
N LEU A 107 27.99 -1.37 10.43
CA LEU A 107 28.43 0.03 10.26
C LEU A 107 27.56 0.84 9.29
N THR A 108 26.58 0.22 8.62
CA THR A 108 25.71 0.91 7.65
C THR A 108 24.30 1.08 8.18
N ARG A 109 23.72 2.26 7.96
CA ARG A 109 22.33 2.55 8.27
C ARG A 109 21.50 2.33 7.02
N ILE A 110 20.55 1.40 7.07
CA ILE A 110 19.63 1.11 5.99
C ILE A 110 18.29 1.76 6.33
N GLN A 111 17.90 2.75 5.53
CA GLN A 111 16.56 3.33 5.61
C GLN A 111 15.64 2.53 4.69
N LEU A 112 14.57 1.97 5.25
CA LEU A 112 13.56 1.29 4.47
C LEU A 112 12.53 2.31 3.96
N PRO A 113 12.02 2.16 2.73
CA PRO A 113 11.02 3.06 2.14
C PRO A 113 9.61 2.79 2.71
N TYR A 114 9.53 2.69 4.05
CA TYR A 114 8.32 2.35 4.79
C TYR A 114 8.22 3.17 6.07
N ILE A 115 6.97 3.54 6.40
CA ILE A 115 6.61 4.12 7.70
C ILE A 115 5.99 3.01 8.54
N GLY A 116 6.59 2.76 9.69
CA GLY A 116 6.10 1.82 10.68
C GLY A 116 5.04 2.47 11.57
N ILE A 117 3.88 1.82 11.68
CA ILE A 117 2.83 2.17 12.63
C ILE A 117 2.73 1.04 13.66
N ARG A 118 2.93 1.40 14.93
CA ARG A 118 2.75 0.51 16.08
C ARG A 118 1.40 0.80 16.71
N LEU A 119 0.55 -0.21 16.72
CA LEU A 119 -0.76 -0.20 17.40
C LEU A 119 -0.69 -0.68 18.85
N ILE A 120 -1.63 -0.20 19.67
CA ILE A 120 -1.86 -0.64 21.05
C ILE A 120 -2.58 -1.99 21.04
N ASP A 121 -3.66 -2.10 20.27
CA ASP A 121 -4.44 -3.33 20.12
C ASP A 121 -4.69 -3.67 18.65
N LEU A 122 -4.37 -4.91 18.27
CA LEU A 122 -4.62 -5.43 16.93
C LEU A 122 -6.10 -5.69 16.67
N SER A 123 -6.94 -5.83 17.71
CA SER A 123 -8.39 -6.01 17.55
C SER A 123 -9.00 -4.86 16.74
N SER A 124 -8.60 -3.63 17.05
CA SER A 124 -9.06 -2.41 16.37
C SER A 124 -8.75 -2.41 14.87
N LEU A 125 -7.64 -3.02 14.47
CA LEU A 125 -7.27 -3.20 13.07
C LEU A 125 -8.07 -4.33 12.43
N ALA A 126 -8.26 -5.43 13.15
CA ALA A 126 -8.94 -6.62 12.66
C ALA A 126 -10.38 -6.32 12.23
N ASP A 127 -11.09 -5.50 12.99
CA ASP A 127 -12.47 -5.11 12.71
C ASP A 127 -12.60 -4.10 11.56
N GLN A 128 -11.55 -3.30 11.34
CA GLN A 128 -11.58 -2.18 10.40
C GLN A 128 -10.84 -2.46 9.08
N ILE A 129 -10.24 -3.64 8.91
CA ILE A 129 -9.55 -4.06 7.68
C ILE A 129 -10.42 -4.99 6.83
N SER A 130 -10.50 -4.70 5.53
CA SER A 130 -11.14 -5.63 4.60
C SER A 130 -10.32 -6.93 4.43
N PRO A 131 -10.95 -8.13 4.46
CA PRO A 131 -10.23 -9.41 4.34
C PRO A 131 -9.38 -9.56 3.08
N ARG A 132 -9.84 -8.95 1.97
CA ARG A 132 -9.09 -8.91 0.70
C ARG A 132 -7.79 -8.12 0.82
N LEU A 133 -7.83 -6.98 1.52
CA LEU A 133 -6.64 -6.18 1.77
C LEU A 133 -5.70 -6.89 2.75
N ALA A 134 -6.23 -7.51 3.81
CA ALA A 134 -5.43 -8.28 4.76
C ALA A 134 -4.59 -9.36 4.04
N ASN A 135 -5.23 -10.17 3.19
CA ASN A 135 -4.51 -11.17 2.39
C ASN A 135 -3.48 -10.55 1.44
N ARG A 136 -3.82 -9.42 0.81
CA ARG A 136 -2.91 -8.73 -0.11
C ARG A 136 -1.68 -8.17 0.61
N LEU A 137 -1.86 -7.58 1.80
CA LEU A 137 -0.78 -7.01 2.59
C LEU A 137 0.25 -8.05 3.00
N ILE A 138 -0.17 -9.27 3.34
CA ILE A 138 0.76 -10.38 3.63
C ILE A 138 1.77 -10.58 2.47
N HIS A 139 1.29 -10.51 1.23
CA HIS A 139 2.14 -10.68 0.06
C HIS A 139 3.01 -9.44 -0.22
N GLU A 140 2.45 -8.24 -0.03
CA GLU A 140 3.18 -6.98 -0.22
C GLU A 140 4.28 -6.76 0.83
N GLN A 141 4.12 -7.34 2.02
CA GLN A 141 5.08 -7.25 3.14
C GLN A 141 6.10 -8.41 3.16
N LYS A 142 6.08 -9.34 2.20
CA LYS A 142 7.12 -10.39 2.07
C LYS A 142 8.56 -9.83 2.00
N PRO A 143 8.84 -8.72 1.30
CA PRO A 143 10.18 -8.12 1.31
C PRO A 143 10.63 -7.70 2.72
N LEU A 144 9.71 -7.28 3.60
CA LEU A 144 10.02 -6.93 4.98
C LEU A 144 10.41 -8.16 5.80
N LEU A 145 9.73 -9.30 5.60
CA LEU A 145 10.12 -10.57 6.22
C LEU A 145 11.51 -11.02 5.72
N ALA A 146 11.74 -10.97 4.41
CA ALA A 146 13.03 -11.32 3.83
C ALA A 146 14.16 -10.44 4.38
N PHE A 147 13.89 -9.14 4.56
CA PHE A 147 14.80 -8.21 5.21
C PHE A 147 15.06 -8.58 6.67
N ALA A 148 14.01 -8.88 7.45
CA ALA A 148 14.14 -9.30 8.84
C ALA A 148 14.97 -10.59 9.00
N ILE A 149 14.80 -11.56 8.10
CA ILE A 149 15.62 -12.79 8.06
C ILE A 149 17.09 -12.44 7.75
N LYS A 150 17.33 -11.59 6.75
CA LYS A 150 18.69 -11.15 6.39
C LYS A 150 19.39 -10.44 7.55
N MET A 151 18.64 -9.72 8.38
CA MET A 151 19.15 -9.05 9.58
C MET A 151 19.31 -9.99 10.79
N ASN A 152 19.03 -11.29 10.67
CA ASN A 152 18.94 -12.24 11.78
C ASN A 152 17.95 -11.85 12.89
N LEU A 153 16.95 -11.02 12.57
CA LEU A 153 15.87 -10.63 13.48
C LEU A 153 14.75 -11.68 13.52
N LEU A 154 14.69 -12.55 12.51
CA LEU A 154 13.69 -13.59 12.36
C LEU A 154 14.31 -14.86 11.77
N THR A 155 13.84 -16.03 12.21
CA THR A 155 14.20 -17.31 11.57
C THR A 155 13.28 -17.60 10.38
N LEU A 156 13.74 -18.45 9.46
CA LEU A 156 12.94 -18.85 8.30
C LEU A 156 11.62 -19.53 8.72
N GLU A 157 11.64 -20.36 9.76
CA GLU A 157 10.45 -21.04 10.28
C GLU A 157 9.39 -20.04 10.76
N GLN A 158 9.81 -19.00 11.49
CA GLN A 158 8.93 -17.93 11.98
C GLN A 158 8.37 -17.05 10.86
N SER A 159 8.99 -17.05 9.68
CA SER A 159 8.48 -16.32 8.50
C SER A 159 7.34 -17.05 7.79
N THR A 160 7.13 -18.32 8.11
CA THR A 160 6.07 -19.15 7.52
C THR A 160 4.70 -18.62 7.94
N LEU A 161 3.76 -18.58 6.99
CA LEU A 161 2.42 -18.13 7.28
C LEU A 161 1.70 -19.12 8.19
N ASN A 162 1.19 -18.61 9.31
CA ASN A 162 0.31 -19.36 10.19
C ASN A 162 -1.15 -19.14 9.77
N PHE A 163 -1.88 -20.23 9.56
CA PHE A 163 -3.31 -20.23 9.22
C PHE A 163 -4.21 -20.65 10.39
N GLU A 164 -3.63 -20.83 11.58
CA GLU A 164 -4.38 -21.12 12.79
C GLU A 164 -5.34 -19.97 13.16
N PRO A 165 -6.44 -20.27 13.87
CA PRO A 165 -7.32 -19.24 14.40
C PRO A 165 -6.57 -18.30 15.35
N PHE A 166 -6.73 -17.00 15.15
CA PHE A 166 -6.12 -15.98 16.01
C PHE A 166 -7.10 -15.62 17.13
N VAL A 167 -6.67 -15.75 18.39
CA VAL A 167 -7.47 -15.34 19.55
C VAL A 167 -7.11 -13.90 19.91
N LEU A 168 -8.08 -13.01 19.80
CA LEU A 168 -7.94 -11.62 20.20
C LEU A 168 -7.85 -11.48 21.73
N PRO A 169 -7.28 -10.38 22.26
CA PRO A 169 -7.30 -10.08 23.70
C PRO A 169 -8.71 -10.01 24.30
N SER A 170 -9.71 -9.71 23.46
CA SER A 170 -11.14 -9.71 23.80
C SER A 170 -11.74 -11.12 23.98
N GLY A 171 -11.00 -12.18 23.62
CA GLY A 171 -11.48 -13.57 23.63
C GLY A 171 -12.16 -14.00 22.34
N GLU A 172 -12.28 -13.12 21.33
CA GLU A 172 -12.86 -13.46 20.04
C GLU A 172 -11.89 -14.27 19.17
N ILE A 173 -12.42 -15.30 18.50
CA ILE A 173 -11.64 -16.21 17.65
C ILE A 173 -11.83 -15.79 16.19
N LEU A 174 -10.80 -15.17 15.63
CA LEU A 174 -10.77 -14.82 14.21
C LEU A 174 -10.25 -16.00 13.39
N LYS A 175 -10.84 -16.19 12.20
CA LYS A 175 -10.50 -17.29 11.29
C LYS A 175 -10.23 -16.76 9.88
N GLY A 176 -9.57 -17.59 9.07
CA GLY A 176 -9.35 -17.33 7.65
C GLY A 176 -8.22 -16.32 7.37
N PRO A 177 -8.31 -15.55 6.27
CA PRO A 177 -7.23 -14.65 5.85
C PRO A 177 -6.89 -13.55 6.88
N LEU A 178 -7.88 -13.15 7.69
CA LEU A 178 -7.69 -12.16 8.73
C LEU A 178 -6.79 -12.71 9.86
N ALA A 179 -7.03 -13.94 10.31
CA ALA A 179 -6.22 -14.60 11.33
C ALA A 179 -4.75 -14.72 10.88
N ALA A 180 -4.54 -15.17 9.64
CA ALA A 180 -3.20 -15.27 9.06
C ALA A 180 -2.49 -13.91 8.98
N PHE A 181 -3.23 -12.84 8.65
CA PHE A 181 -2.70 -11.48 8.64
C PHE A 181 -2.32 -11.00 10.04
N LEU A 182 -3.10 -11.31 11.07
CA LEU A 182 -2.78 -10.92 12.45
C LEU A 182 -1.55 -11.66 12.97
N HIS A 183 -1.42 -12.97 12.70
CA HIS A 183 -0.17 -13.71 12.97
C HIS A 183 1.02 -13.11 12.22
N HIS A 184 0.84 -12.71 10.96
CA HIS A 184 1.88 -12.02 10.20
C HIS A 184 2.28 -10.68 10.84
N CYS A 185 1.31 -9.90 11.32
CA CYS A 185 1.57 -8.64 12.02
C CYS A 185 2.33 -8.85 13.34
N THR A 186 2.03 -9.91 14.11
CA THR A 186 2.75 -10.19 15.35
C THR A 186 4.19 -10.65 15.09
N VAL A 187 4.42 -11.43 14.04
CA VAL A 187 5.76 -11.82 13.57
C VAL A 187 6.57 -10.59 13.17
N LEU A 188 6.00 -9.69 12.35
CA LEU A 188 6.67 -8.44 11.96
C LEU A 188 6.89 -7.51 13.15
N HIS A 189 5.96 -7.46 14.10
CA HIS A 189 6.13 -6.69 15.33
C HIS A 189 7.30 -7.21 16.16
N LYS A 190 7.44 -8.53 16.29
CA LYS A 190 8.55 -9.15 17.02
C LYS A 190 9.91 -8.85 16.36
N ALA A 191 9.95 -8.83 15.02
CA ALA A 191 11.18 -8.58 14.29
C ALA A 191 11.55 -7.09 14.19
N LEU A 192 10.57 -6.23 13.92
CA LEU A 192 10.79 -4.84 13.48
C LEU A 192 10.18 -3.80 14.44
N GLY A 193 9.35 -4.24 15.40
CA GLY A 193 8.71 -3.36 16.39
C GLY A 193 7.42 -2.66 15.94
N TYR A 194 6.94 -2.90 14.72
CA TYR A 194 5.75 -2.27 14.13
C TYR A 194 4.74 -3.29 13.62
N HIS A 195 3.47 -2.90 13.59
CA HIS A 195 2.34 -3.77 13.20
C HIS A 195 1.92 -3.53 11.75
N LEU A 196 1.95 -2.28 11.30
CA LEU A 196 1.60 -1.88 9.95
C LEU A 196 2.73 -1.11 9.30
N PHE A 197 2.82 -1.25 7.99
CA PHE A 197 3.87 -0.64 7.18
C PHE A 197 3.21 0.07 6.01
N LEU A 198 3.40 1.38 5.92
CA LEU A 198 2.95 2.18 4.79
C LEU A 198 4.12 2.36 3.84
N PRO A 199 4.01 1.91 2.58
CA PRO A 199 5.07 2.11 1.59
C PRO A 199 5.15 3.58 1.17
N GLU A 200 6.35 4.03 0.80
CA GLU A 200 6.59 5.36 0.23
C GLU A 200 5.71 5.65 -0.99
N THR A 201 5.44 4.63 -1.82
CA THR A 201 4.60 4.76 -3.03
C THR A 201 3.15 5.16 -2.76
N ALA A 202 2.67 5.00 -1.51
CA ALA A 202 1.34 5.39 -1.08
C ALA A 202 1.26 6.84 -0.59
N ILE A 203 2.36 7.57 -0.56
CA ILE A 203 2.50 8.90 0.03
C ILE A 203 2.73 9.95 -1.08
N ASP A 204 2.38 11.21 -0.83
CA ASP A 204 2.51 12.33 -1.77
C ASP A 204 3.80 13.16 -1.59
N ARG A 205 4.60 12.85 -0.57
CA ARG A 205 5.75 13.64 -0.08
C ARG A 205 6.84 12.72 0.49
N GLU A 206 7.98 13.31 0.83
CA GLU A 206 9.07 12.56 1.46
C GLU A 206 8.63 11.87 2.76
N LEU A 207 9.15 10.67 3.00
CA LEU A 207 8.84 9.83 4.17
C LEU A 207 8.96 10.61 5.49
N ASN A 208 10.02 11.43 5.63
CA ASN A 208 10.28 12.20 6.85
C ASN A 208 9.20 13.24 7.11
N GLU A 209 8.84 14.01 6.08
CA GLU A 209 7.79 15.02 6.17
C GLU A 209 6.44 14.39 6.47
N PHE A 210 6.14 13.26 5.84
CA PHE A 210 4.89 12.55 6.07
C PHE A 210 4.80 11.96 7.47
N CYS A 211 5.90 11.40 7.98
CA CYS A 211 5.95 10.91 9.34
C CYS A 211 5.70 12.04 10.35
N SER A 212 6.31 13.21 10.13
CA SER A 212 6.09 14.41 10.96
C SER A 212 4.63 14.84 10.91
N LEU A 213 4.02 14.88 9.73
CA LEU A 213 2.61 15.21 9.54
C LEU A 213 1.69 14.23 10.25
N LEU A 214 1.95 12.92 10.18
CA LEU A 214 1.16 11.91 10.89
C LEU A 214 1.24 12.08 12.41
N THR A 215 2.44 12.32 12.95
CA THR A 215 2.64 12.58 14.38
C THR A 215 1.93 13.86 14.81
N GLN A 216 1.97 14.90 13.97
CA GLN A 216 1.27 16.16 14.21
C GLN A 216 -0.26 15.94 14.23
N CYS A 217 -0.82 15.24 13.23
CA CYS A 217 -2.24 14.90 13.17
C CYS A 217 -2.66 14.09 14.40
N MET A 218 -1.86 13.11 14.81
CA MET A 218 -2.10 12.32 16.02
C MET A 218 -2.16 13.21 17.27
N ARG A 219 -1.21 14.14 17.44
CA ARG A 219 -1.17 15.07 18.57
C ARG A 219 -2.35 16.04 18.60
N TYR A 220 -2.76 16.56 17.45
CA TYR A 220 -3.91 17.46 17.38
C TYR A 220 -5.25 16.72 17.48
N SER A 221 -5.31 15.43 17.12
CA SER A 221 -6.54 14.63 17.25
C SER A 221 -7.09 14.60 18.68
N THR A 222 -6.21 14.65 19.68
CA THR A 222 -6.60 14.73 21.09
C THR A 222 -7.28 16.04 21.49
N GLU A 223 -7.09 17.12 20.73
CA GLU A 223 -7.73 18.42 20.95
C GLU A 223 -9.12 18.53 20.30
N TYR A 224 -9.45 17.64 19.35
CA TYR A 224 -10.74 17.61 18.63
C TYR A 224 -11.81 16.74 19.32
N LYS A 225 -11.64 16.44 20.62
CA LYS A 225 -12.52 15.56 21.39
C LYS A 225 -13.89 16.18 21.66
#